data_AF-A0A7C5XQ41-F1
#
_entry.id   AF-A0A7C5XQ41-F1
#
_cell.length_a   1.000
_cell.length_b   1.000
_cell.length_c   1.000
_cell.angle_alpha   90.00
_cell.angle_beta   90.00
_cell.angle_gamma   90.00
#
_symmetry.space_group_name_H-M   'P 1'
#
loop_
_entity.id
_entity.type
_entity.pdbx_description
1 polymer ?
#
loop_
_entity_poly.entity_id
_entity_poly.type
_entity_poly.pdbx_seq_one_letter_code
_entity_poly.pdbx_strand_id
1 'polypeptide(L)'
;MGRDQIVGAILLIGCIIGILVYGWLVFVSPWAFQTLQVTGFVAVAGVLAILAWIGYTLATTPPPKPIEDIEKEIEEELKKVEKEAELKSDTSEK
;
A
#
# COMPACT_ATOMS: atom_id res chain seq x y z
N MET A 1 -6.16 -31.40 8.19
CA MET A 1 -5.49 -30.42 7.32
C MET A 1 -5.30 -29.14 8.12
N GLY A 2 -4.09 -28.56 8.13
CA GLY A 2 -3.84 -27.30 8.84
C GLY A 2 -4.75 -26.19 8.30
N ARG A 3 -5.20 -25.27 9.18
CA ARG A 3 -6.05 -24.13 8.77
C ARG A 3 -5.42 -23.36 7.61
N ASP A 4 -4.10 -23.23 7.61
CA ASP A 4 -3.34 -22.54 6.57
C ASP A 4 -3.39 -23.27 5.21
N GLN A 5 -3.43 -24.60 5.23
CA GLN A 5 -3.53 -25.43 4.02
C GLN A 5 -4.94 -25.36 3.40
N ILE A 6 -5.98 -25.21 4.23
CA ILE A 6 -7.37 -25.02 3.77
C ILE A 6 -7.52 -23.65 3.12
N VAL A 7 -6.97 -22.59 3.74
CA VAL A 7 -6.97 -21.25 3.16
C VAL A 7 -6.22 -21.24 1.83
N GLY A 8 -5.04 -21.86 1.77
CA GLY A 8 -4.29 -22.01 0.52
C GLY A 8 -5.06 -22.77 -0.56
N ALA A 9 -5.74 -23.86 -0.21
CA ALA A 9 -6.54 -24.64 -1.14
C ALA A 9 -7.75 -23.87 -1.68
N ILE A 10 -8.47 -23.13 -0.82
CA ILE A 10 -9.61 -22.29 -1.23
C ILE A 10 -9.14 -21.19 -2.17
N LEU A 11 -8.02 -20.54 -1.86
CA LEU A 11 -7.47 -19.47 -2.70
C LEU A 11 -7.04 -20.02 -4.07
N LEU A 12 -6.37 -21.17 -4.11
CA LEU A 12 -5.99 -21.85 -5.34
C LEU A 12 -7.22 -22.20 -6.19
N ILE A 13 -8.23 -22.83 -5.60
CA ILE A 13 -9.46 -23.21 -6.31
C ILE A 13 -10.19 -21.95 -6.81
N GLY A 14 -10.27 -20.90 -6.00
CA GLY A 14 -10.86 -19.62 -6.39
C GLY A 14 -10.16 -18.99 -7.60
N CYS A 15 -8.82 -19.01 -7.62
CA CYS A 15 -8.04 -18.54 -8.77
C CYS A 15 -8.29 -19.38 -10.02
N ILE A 16 -8.30 -20.71 -9.91
CA ILE A 16 -8.59 -21.61 -11.04
C ILE A 16 -9.99 -21.33 -11.60
N ILE A 17 -11.01 -21.22 -10.74
CA ILE A 17 -12.38 -20.90 -11.15
C ILE A 17 -12.41 -19.54 -11.84
N GLY A 18 -11.75 -18.53 -11.27
CA GLY A 18 -11.66 -17.20 -11.86
C GLY A 18 -11.06 -17.21 -13.27
N ILE A 19 -9.99 -17.97 -13.50
CA ILE A 19 -9.36 -18.13 -14.81
C ILE A 19 -10.33 -18.79 -15.81
N LEU A 20 -11.02 -19.85 -15.40
CA LEU A 20 -11.97 -20.56 -16.25
C LEU A 20 -13.16 -19.68 -16.64
N VAL A 21 -13.73 -18.94 -15.68
CA VAL A 21 -14.84 -18.02 -15.92
C VAL A 21 -14.41 -16.86 -16.81
N TYR A 22 -13.27 -16.25 -16.54
CA TYR A 22 -12.74 -15.16 -17.37
C TYR A 22 -12.42 -15.63 -18.79
N GLY A 23 -11.74 -16.77 -18.92
CA GLY A 23 -11.46 -17.37 -20.22
C GLY A 23 -12.73 -17.67 -21.01
N TRP A 24 -13.76 -18.23 -20.37
CA TRP A 24 -15.06 -18.45 -21.01
C TRP A 24 -15.71 -17.14 -21.49
N LEU A 25 -15.67 -16.09 -20.66
CA LEU A 25 -16.25 -14.78 -20.98
C LEU A 25 -15.50 -14.06 -22.12
N VAL A 26 -14.21 -14.34 -22.30
CA VAL A 26 -13.40 -13.75 -23.38
C VAL A 26 -13.48 -14.55 -24.67
N PHE A 27 -13.50 -15.88 -24.62
CA PHE A 27 -13.38 -16.71 -25.85
C PHE A 27 -14.71 -17.22 -26.40
N VAL A 28 -15.74 -17.39 -25.57
CA VAL A 28 -17.01 -18.04 -25.98
C VAL A 28 -18.20 -17.08 -25.93
N SER A 29 -18.15 -16.09 -25.04
CA SER A 29 -19.26 -15.14 -24.86
C SER A 29 -19.31 -14.07 -25.97
N PRO A 30 -20.51 -13.66 -26.42
CA PRO A 30 -20.69 -12.50 -27.30
C PRO A 30 -20.15 -11.18 -26.72
N TRP A 31 -19.94 -11.13 -25.40
CA TRP A 31 -19.46 -9.96 -24.66
C TRP A 31 -17.93 -9.91 -24.56
N ALA A 32 -17.22 -10.74 -25.33
CA ALA A 32 -15.76 -10.79 -25.38
C ALA A 32 -15.13 -9.40 -25.55
N PHE A 33 -15.66 -8.61 -26.49
CA PHE A 33 -15.13 -7.29 -26.79
C PHE A 33 -15.29 -6.32 -25.60
N GLN A 34 -16.47 -6.27 -24.98
CA GLN A 34 -16.69 -5.48 -23.76
C GLN A 34 -15.80 -5.95 -22.60
N THR A 35 -15.62 -7.26 -22.44
CA THR A 35 -14.79 -7.83 -21.37
C THR A 35 -13.32 -7.41 -21.54
N LEU A 36 -12.80 -7.46 -22.76
CA LEU A 36 -11.45 -7.00 -23.08
C LEU A 36 -11.29 -5.49 -22.94
N GLN A 37 -12.29 -4.70 -23.34
CA GLN A 37 -12.28 -3.25 -23.16
C GLN A 37 -12.26 -2.86 -21.68
N VAL A 38 -13.10 -3.49 -20.86
CA VAL A 38 -13.17 -3.21 -19.42
C VAL A 38 -11.86 -3.60 -18.74
N THR A 39 -11.31 -4.78 -19.03
CA THR A 39 -10.03 -5.21 -18.43
C THR A 39 -8.86 -4.34 -18.88
N GLY A 40 -8.81 -3.97 -20.16
CA GLY A 40 -7.83 -3.01 -20.67
C GLY A 40 -7.96 -1.64 -20.01
N PHE A 41 -9.19 -1.14 -19.85
CA PHE A 41 -9.45 0.11 -19.14
C PHE A 41 -9.00 0.03 -17.67
N VAL A 42 -9.33 -1.04 -16.95
CA VAL A 42 -8.91 -1.23 -15.55
C VAL A 42 -7.38 -1.27 -15.43
N ALA A 43 -6.68 -1.93 -16.35
CA ALA A 43 -5.23 -1.96 -16.36
C ALA A 43 -4.63 -0.56 -16.55
N VAL A 44 -5.12 0.20 -17.53
CA VAL A 44 -4.66 1.57 -17.79
C VAL A 44 -5.05 2.52 -16.64
N ALA A 45 -6.28 2.42 -16.15
CA ALA A 45 -6.78 3.21 -15.04
C ALA A 45 -5.99 2.96 -13.75
N GLY A 46 -5.55 1.72 -13.50
CA GLY A 46 -4.66 1.41 -12.37
C GLY A 46 -3.33 2.15 -12.45
N VAL A 47 -2.69 2.13 -13.62
CA VAL A 47 -1.43 2.86 -13.85
C VAL A 47 -1.64 4.37 -13.72
N LEU A 48 -2.67 4.91 -14.35
CA LEU A 48 -3.00 6.33 -14.28
C LEU A 48 -3.41 6.77 -12.87
N ALA A 49 -4.09 5.92 -12.10
CA ALA A 49 -4.43 6.20 -10.71
C ALA A 49 -3.18 6.32 -9.83
N ILE A 50 -2.18 5.45 -10.04
CA ILE A 50 -0.88 5.56 -9.35
C ILE A 50 -0.18 6.87 -9.74
N LEU A 51 -0.11 7.19 -11.03
CA LEU A 51 0.51 8.43 -11.50
C LEU A 51 -0.23 9.68 -10.99
N ALA A 52 -1.56 9.65 -10.98
CA ALA A 52 -2.40 10.72 -10.44
C ALA A 52 -2.20 10.86 -8.93
N TRP A 53 -2.06 9.77 -8.19
CA TRP A 53 -1.75 9.80 -6.77
C TRP A 53 -0.38 10.43 -6.51
N ILE A 54 0.64 10.04 -7.26
CA ILE A 54 1.98 10.64 -7.16
C ILE A 54 1.91 12.13 -7.50
N GLY A 55 1.27 12.49 -8.60
CA GLY A 55 1.07 13.89 -9.00
C GLY A 55 0.31 14.69 -7.94
N TYR A 56 -0.70 14.09 -7.31
CA TYR A 56 -1.44 14.69 -6.21
C TYR A 56 -0.52 14.93 -5.00
N THR A 57 0.30 13.95 -4.61
CA THR A 57 1.26 14.15 -3.52
C THR A 57 2.27 15.25 -3.86
N LEU A 58 2.85 15.28 -5.07
CA LEU A 58 3.80 16.34 -5.46
C LEU A 58 3.16 17.73 -5.50
N ALA A 59 1.91 17.83 -5.94
CA ALA A 59 1.18 19.10 -6.00
C ALA A 59 0.75 19.60 -4.61
N THR A 60 0.56 18.70 -3.66
CA THR A 60 0.05 19.03 -2.31
C THR A 60 1.12 18.99 -1.23
N THR A 61 2.30 18.43 -1.51
CA THR A 61 3.47 18.56 -0.65
C THR A 61 4.15 19.89 -0.92
N PRO A 62 4.18 20.84 0.03
CA PRO A 62 5.06 21.98 -0.06
C PRO A 62 6.50 21.48 -0.18
N PRO A 63 7.36 22.20 -0.93
CA PRO A 63 8.75 21.82 -1.14
C PRO A 63 9.38 21.43 0.20
N PRO A 64 10.10 20.30 0.25
CA PRO A 64 10.68 19.78 1.48
C PRO A 64 11.37 20.90 2.23
N LYS A 65 10.95 21.11 3.49
CA LYS A 65 11.54 22.15 4.35
C LYS A 65 13.07 22.00 4.33
N PRO A 66 13.84 23.11 4.38
CA PRO A 66 15.30 23.06 4.44
C PRO A 66 15.75 22.06 5.51
N ILE A 67 16.72 21.21 5.17
CA ILE A 67 17.20 20.11 6.01
C ILE A 67 17.63 20.58 7.42
N GLU A 68 18.07 21.84 7.53
CA GLU A 68 18.49 22.47 8.80
C GLU A 68 17.37 22.59 9.85
N ASP A 69 16.10 22.80 9.45
CA ASP A 69 14.99 22.90 10.41
C ASP A 69 14.55 21.51 10.90
N ILE A 70 14.65 20.50 10.03
CA ILE A 70 14.32 19.11 10.36
C ILE A 70 15.39 18.51 11.30
N GLU A 71 16.67 18.79 11.06
CA GLU A 71 17.74 18.37 11.98
C GLU A 71 17.57 19.00 13.37
N LYS A 72 17.24 20.29 13.46
CA LYS A 72 17.04 20.98 14.75
C LYS A 72 15.83 20.46 15.53
N GLU A 73 14.70 20.21 14.86
CA GLU A 73 13.51 19.61 15.50
C GLU A 73 13.80 18.18 16.00
N ILE A 74 14.51 17.36 15.21
CA ILE A 74 14.90 15.99 15.60
C ILE A 74 15.88 16.01 16.77
N GLU A 75 16.84 16.93 16.78
CA GLU A 75 17.82 17.05 17.87
C GLU A 75 17.19 17.55 19.18
N GLU A 76 16.19 18.44 19.11
CA GLU A 76 15.39 18.85 20.29
C GLU A 76 14.51 17.72 20.83
N GLU A 77 13.85 16.94 19.96
CA GLU A 77 13.06 15.77 20.36
C GLU A 77 13.94 14.69 21.00
N LEU A 78 15.12 14.39 20.42
CA LEU A 78 16.10 13.47 21.00
C LEU A 78 16.58 13.93 22.39
N LYS A 79 16.93 15.22 22.54
CA LYS A 79 17.35 15.79 23.83
C LYS A 79 16.24 15.75 24.89
N LYS A 80 14.97 15.88 24.51
CA LYS A 80 13.83 15.73 25.43
C LYS A 80 13.64 14.28 25.86
N VAL A 81 13.71 13.34 24.91
CA VAL A 81 13.58 11.91 25.19
C VAL A 81 14.72 11.42 26.09
N GLU A 82 15.95 11.88 25.86
CA GLU A 82 17.12 11.54 26.69
C GLU A 82 16.97 12.08 28.12
N LYS A 83 16.55 13.35 28.27
CA LYS A 83 16.26 13.94 29.59
C LYS A 83 15.12 13.23 30.32
N GLU A 84 14.06 12.83 29.62
CA GLU A 84 12.97 12.05 30.22
C GLU A 84 13.40 10.63 30.62
N ALA A 85 14.31 10.01 29.86
CA ALA A 85 14.88 8.72 30.19
C ALA A 85 15.80 8.80 31.42
N GLU A 86 16.65 9.84 31.51
CA GLU A 86 17.49 10.09 32.69
C GLU A 86 16.64 10.37 33.95
N LEU A 87 15.61 11.22 33.85
CA LEU A 87 14.68 11.50 34.96
C LEU A 87 13.92 10.26 35.44
N LYS A 88 13.52 9.37 34.52
CA LYS A 88 12.85 8.10 34.87
C LYS A 88 13.82 7.09 35.49
N SER A 89 15.08 7.08 35.08
CA SER A 89 16.11 6.21 35.66
C SER A 89 16.50 6.64 37.09
N ASP A 90 16.62 7.95 37.35
CA ASP A 90 16.98 8.49 38.67
C ASP A 90 15.83 8.35 39.70
N THR A 91 14.57 8.33 39.22
CA THR A 91 13.37 8.13 40.07
C THR A 91 13.12 6.65 40.41
N SER A 92 13.67 5.72 39.64
CA SER A 92 13.51 4.27 39.87
C SER A 92 14.59 3.67 40.77
N GLU A 93 15.63 4.43 41.14
CA GLU A 93 16.78 3.97 41.94
C GLU A 93 16.81 4.55 43.39
N LYS A 94 15.78 5.33 43.78
CA LYS A 94 15.51 5.77 45.17
C LYS A 94 14.30 5.06 45.77
#